data_AF-A0A6G2VLT6-F1
#
_entry.id   AF-A0A6G2VLT6-F1
#
_cell.length_a   1.000
_cell.length_b   1.000
_cell.length_c   1.000
_cell.angle_alpha   90.00
_cell.angle_beta   90.00
_cell.angle_gamma   90.00
#
_symmetry.space_group_name_H-M   'P 1'
#
loop_
_entity.id
_entity.type
_entity.pdbx_description
1 polymer ?
#
loop_
_entity_poly.entity_id
_entity_poly.type
_entity_poly.pdbx_seq_one_letter_code
_entity_poly.pdbx_strand_id
1 'polypeptide(L)'
;TSGSTGTPKGVTVTHRGIGGFTSAAAERYAVGPGDRVLQFSSPSFDASVLELFVSVLTGATLVVPPHGPWLGDELAAVLDEHGITHALIPPAALATLPDPAQGTAPRLRTLIVGAEACPAGLVDRWAPGRRMINS
;
A
#
# COMPACT_ATOMS: atom_id res chain seq x y z
N THR A 1 12.68 -11.07 10.62
CA THR A 1 11.34 -11.65 10.93
C THR A 1 11.43 -12.40 12.25
N SER A 2 10.32 -12.53 13.00
CA SER A 2 10.33 -12.96 14.43
C SER A 2 10.90 -14.36 14.68
N GLY A 3 10.77 -15.29 13.73
CA GLY A 3 11.30 -16.66 13.83
C GLY A 3 10.55 -17.51 14.86
N SER A 4 10.21 -18.76 14.51
CA SER A 4 9.47 -19.67 15.40
C SER A 4 10.24 -20.06 16.68
N THR A 5 11.54 -19.77 16.75
CA THR A 5 12.44 -20.10 17.86
C THR A 5 12.67 -18.92 18.81
N GLY A 6 11.98 -17.78 18.62
CA GLY A 6 12.15 -16.57 19.43
C GLY A 6 13.42 -15.75 19.12
N THR A 7 14.29 -16.25 18.24
CA THR A 7 15.45 -15.51 17.72
C THR A 7 15.12 -14.94 16.35
N PRO A 8 15.23 -13.62 16.14
CA PRO A 8 14.99 -13.01 14.84
C PRO A 8 15.87 -13.63 13.74
N LYS A 9 15.26 -13.95 12.60
CA LYS A 9 15.98 -14.38 11.39
C LYS A 9 16.11 -13.18 10.44
N GLY A 10 17.34 -12.88 10.04
CA GLY A 10 17.63 -11.88 9.00
C GLY A 10 17.38 -12.49 7.62
N VAL A 11 16.64 -11.76 6.78
CA VAL A 11 16.45 -12.12 5.37
C VAL A 11 17.33 -11.20 4.55
N THR A 12 18.27 -11.76 3.79
CA THR A 12 19.15 -10.99 2.90
C THR A 12 18.60 -11.03 1.49
N VAL A 13 18.27 -9.86 0.95
CA VAL A 13 17.83 -9.69 -0.45
C VAL A 13 18.89 -8.86 -1.17
N THR A 14 19.36 -9.33 -2.33
CA THR A 14 20.40 -8.63 -3.09
C THR A 14 19.80 -7.63 -4.07
N HIS A 15 20.54 -6.56 -4.38
CA HIS A 15 20.11 -5.53 -5.34
C HIS A 15 19.76 -6.08 -6.72
N ARG A 16 20.36 -7.20 -7.16
CA ARG A 16 20.19 -7.76 -8.51
C ARG A 16 18.72 -8.04 -8.85
N GLY A 17 17.91 -8.43 -7.87
CA GLY A 17 16.49 -8.74 -8.09
C GLY A 17 15.58 -7.52 -8.17
N ILE A 18 16.05 -6.35 -7.72
CA ILE A 18 15.19 -5.16 -7.54
C ILE A 18 14.62 -4.68 -8.86
N GLY A 19 15.43 -4.54 -9.91
CA GLY A 19 14.94 -4.02 -11.20
C GLY A 19 13.83 -4.87 -11.81
N GLY A 20 13.97 -6.20 -11.79
CA GLY A 20 12.95 -7.13 -12.27
C GLY A 20 11.69 -7.10 -11.39
N PHE A 21 11.86 -7.08 -10.07
CA PHE A 21 10.76 -6.96 -9.11
C PHE A 21 9.96 -5.66 -9.34
N THR A 22 10.65 -4.53 -9.43
CA THR A 22 10.03 -3.22 -9.67
C THR A 22 9.26 -3.20 -10.97
N SER A 23 9.84 -3.71 -12.06
CA SER A 23 9.16 -3.74 -13.37
C SER A 23 7.86 -4.55 -13.31
N ALA A 24 7.92 -5.75 -12.72
CA ALA A 24 6.75 -6.61 -12.59
C ALA A 24 5.69 -6.03 -11.64
N ALA A 25 6.12 -5.44 -10.52
CA ALA A 25 5.23 -4.79 -9.57
C ALA A 25 4.57 -3.55 -10.19
N ALA A 26 5.32 -2.75 -10.96
CA ALA A 26 4.79 -1.55 -11.60
C ALA A 26 3.68 -1.88 -12.60
N GLU A 27 3.91 -2.90 -13.43
CA GLU A 27 2.91 -3.43 -14.37
C GLU A 27 1.68 -3.98 -13.62
N ARG A 28 1.90 -4.81 -12.61
CA ARG A 28 0.82 -5.41 -11.80
C ARG A 28 -0.06 -4.36 -11.15
N TYR A 29 0.55 -3.35 -10.55
CA TYR A 29 -0.14 -2.30 -9.80
C TYR A 29 -0.55 -1.10 -10.65
N ALA A 30 -0.17 -1.05 -11.93
CA ALA A 30 -0.46 0.03 -12.87
C ALA A 30 -0.03 1.41 -12.36
N VAL A 31 1.16 1.46 -11.75
CA VAL A 31 1.80 2.68 -11.23
C VAL A 31 2.79 3.25 -12.25
N GLY A 32 2.81 4.57 -12.39
CA GLY A 32 3.75 5.26 -13.26
C GLY A 32 3.84 6.77 -13.01
N PRO A 33 4.44 7.53 -13.94
CA PRO A 33 4.63 8.96 -13.79
C PRO A 33 3.33 9.72 -13.52
N GLY A 34 3.36 10.62 -12.53
CA GLY A 34 2.19 11.38 -12.07
C GLY A 34 1.42 10.72 -10.93
N ASP A 35 1.73 9.47 -10.60
CA ASP A 35 1.08 8.75 -9.51
C ASP A 35 1.67 9.09 -8.16
N ARG A 36 0.88 8.86 -7.13
CA ARG A 36 1.18 9.17 -5.74
C ARG A 36 0.94 7.93 -4.90
N VAL A 37 2.03 7.34 -4.40
CA VAL A 37 2.07 6.11 -3.62
C VAL A 37 2.21 6.46 -2.14
N LEU A 38 1.32 5.95 -1.31
CA LEU A 38 1.43 6.11 0.14
C LEU A 38 2.54 5.22 0.70
N GLN A 39 3.48 5.80 1.44
CA GLN A 39 4.37 5.07 2.34
C GLN A 39 3.60 4.72 3.62
N PHE A 40 2.82 3.65 3.58
CA PHE A 40 2.01 3.20 4.72
C PHE A 40 2.85 2.32 5.66
N SER A 41 3.65 1.44 5.08
CA SER A 41 4.32 0.39 5.82
C SER A 41 5.52 0.91 6.59
N SER A 42 5.71 0.39 7.80
CA SER A 42 6.93 0.61 8.57
C SER A 42 8.17 0.25 7.74
N PRO A 43 9.25 1.05 7.77
CA PRO A 43 10.52 0.69 7.12
C PRO A 43 11.12 -0.65 7.60
N SER A 44 10.66 -1.19 8.73
CA SER A 44 11.06 -2.52 9.23
C SER A 44 10.26 -3.68 8.62
N PHE A 45 9.27 -3.39 7.78
CA PHE A 45 8.46 -4.38 7.06
C PHE A 45 8.74 -4.29 5.56
N ASP A 46 8.82 -5.42 4.87
CA ASP A 46 9.24 -5.50 3.46
C ASP A 46 8.26 -4.83 2.49
N ALA A 47 6.99 -4.71 2.84
CA ALA A 47 6.01 -3.91 2.12
C ALA A 47 6.46 -2.45 1.89
N SER A 48 7.24 -1.86 2.80
CA SER A 48 7.82 -0.52 2.62
C SER A 48 8.77 -0.45 1.42
N VAL A 49 9.46 -1.55 1.13
CA VAL A 49 10.37 -1.68 -0.01
C VAL A 49 9.58 -1.71 -1.32
N LEU A 50 8.42 -2.38 -1.33
CA LEU A 50 7.49 -2.34 -2.46
C LEU A 50 7.05 -0.89 -2.72
N GLU A 51 6.50 -0.21 -1.70
CA GLU A 51 6.02 1.18 -1.78
C GLU A 51 7.10 2.13 -2.31
N LEU A 52 8.31 2.03 -1.79
CA LEU A 52 9.46 2.82 -2.22
C LEU A 52 9.87 2.54 -3.68
N PHE A 53 9.91 1.27 -4.08
CA PHE A 53 10.42 0.93 -5.41
C PHE A 53 9.40 1.18 -6.51
N VAL A 54 8.11 0.86 -6.28
CA VAL A 54 7.08 1.14 -7.28
C VAL A 54 6.78 2.64 -7.40
N SER A 55 7.24 3.47 -6.45
CA SER A 55 7.19 4.92 -6.58
C SER A 55 8.44 5.46 -7.28
N VAL A 56 9.58 5.46 -6.60
CA VAL A 56 10.79 6.20 -6.99
C VAL A 56 11.39 5.66 -8.28
N LEU A 57 11.31 4.35 -8.53
CA LEU A 57 11.94 3.73 -9.70
C LEU A 57 11.02 3.70 -10.94
N THR A 58 9.78 4.18 -10.83
CA THR A 58 8.81 4.23 -11.94
C THR A 58 8.44 5.67 -12.36
N GLY A 59 8.98 6.68 -11.66
CA GLY A 59 8.65 8.10 -11.88
C GLY A 59 7.41 8.58 -11.14
N ALA A 60 6.82 7.75 -10.27
CA ALA A 60 5.78 8.15 -9.34
C ALA A 60 6.36 8.87 -8.10
N THR A 61 5.48 9.53 -7.35
CA THR A 61 5.82 10.20 -6.10
C THR A 61 5.60 9.26 -4.91
N LEU A 62 6.61 9.09 -4.06
CA LEU A 62 6.41 8.51 -2.74
C LEU A 62 5.92 9.61 -1.78
N VAL A 63 4.77 9.40 -1.16
CA VAL A 63 4.22 10.29 -0.13
C VAL A 63 4.52 9.69 1.23
N VAL A 64 5.26 10.42 2.06
CA VAL A 64 5.62 10.03 3.43
C VAL A 64 4.90 10.98 4.40
N PRO A 65 3.73 10.59 4.97
CA PRO A 65 3.02 11.42 5.93
C PRO A 65 3.75 11.43 7.29
N PRO A 66 3.42 12.38 8.19
CA PRO A 66 3.88 12.37 9.57
C PRO A 66 3.47 11.07 10.29
N HIS A 67 4.31 10.61 11.22
CA HIS A 67 4.02 9.41 12.00
C HIS A 67 2.69 9.51 12.76
N GLY A 68 1.81 8.55 12.54
CA GLY A 68 0.57 8.38 13.30
C GLY A 68 0.05 6.95 13.14
N PRO A 69 -0.75 6.43 14.07
CA PRO A 69 -1.52 5.22 13.82
C PRO A 69 -2.61 5.55 12.81
N TRP A 70 -2.29 5.48 11.51
CA TRP A 70 -3.23 5.85 10.46
C TRP A 70 -4.38 4.83 10.37
N LEU A 71 -5.50 5.17 11.02
CA LEU A 71 -6.75 4.43 11.03
C LEU A 71 -7.92 5.41 10.90
N GLY A 72 -9.08 4.91 10.48
CA GLY A 72 -10.32 5.68 10.43
C GLY A 72 -10.17 6.99 9.66
N ASP A 73 -10.71 8.06 10.26
CA ASP A 73 -10.71 9.39 9.66
C ASP A 73 -9.30 9.97 9.46
N GLU A 74 -8.32 9.56 10.28
CA GLU A 74 -6.93 10.03 10.14
C GLU A 74 -6.31 9.49 8.84
N LEU A 75 -6.47 8.19 8.57
CA LEU A 75 -6.01 7.60 7.31
C LEU A 75 -6.79 8.17 6.12
N ALA A 76 -8.11 8.40 6.26
CA ALA A 76 -8.91 9.02 5.20
C ALA A 76 -8.38 10.42 4.85
N ALA A 77 -8.10 11.24 5.85
CA ALA A 77 -7.54 12.57 5.67
C ALA A 77 -6.17 12.52 4.95
N VAL A 78 -5.29 11.60 5.34
CA VAL A 78 -3.99 11.39 4.66
C VAL A 78 -4.18 11.02 3.19
N LEU A 79 -5.12 10.12 2.88
CA LEU A 79 -5.41 9.72 1.50
C LEU A 79 -5.91 10.90 0.66
N ASP A 80 -6.77 11.74 1.24
CA ASP A 80 -7.42 12.85 0.55
C ASP A 80 -6.50 14.06 0.41
N GLU A 81 -5.92 14.55 1.51
CA GLU A 81 -5.03 15.71 1.56
C GLU A 81 -3.85 15.54 0.62
N HIS A 82 -3.26 14.35 0.62
CA HIS A 82 -2.11 14.07 -0.23
C HIS A 82 -2.49 13.50 -1.59
N GLY A 83 -3.77 13.40 -1.93
CA GLY A 83 -4.24 12.92 -3.24
C GLY A 83 -3.65 11.55 -3.61
N ILE A 84 -3.65 10.61 -2.66
CA ILE A 84 -3.07 9.28 -2.85
C ILE A 84 -3.81 8.53 -3.96
N THR A 85 -3.04 7.93 -4.87
CA THR A 85 -3.56 7.15 -6.00
C THR A 85 -3.33 5.65 -5.84
N HIS A 86 -2.29 5.28 -5.10
CA HIS A 86 -1.85 3.91 -4.87
C HIS A 86 -1.53 3.73 -3.39
N ALA A 87 -2.07 2.68 -2.78
CA ALA A 87 -1.75 2.35 -1.39
C ALA A 87 -1.77 0.83 -1.18
N LEU A 88 -0.87 0.35 -0.33
CA LEU A 88 -0.91 -0.99 0.25
C LEU A 88 -1.40 -0.85 1.69
N ILE A 89 -2.63 -1.32 1.97
CA ILE A 89 -3.28 -1.17 3.27
C ILE A 89 -3.73 -2.55 3.75
N PRO A 90 -3.28 -3.02 4.94
CA PRO A 90 -3.76 -4.27 5.51
C PRO A 90 -5.28 -4.26 5.69
N PRO A 91 -5.98 -5.39 5.50
CA PRO A 91 -7.43 -5.47 5.67
C PRO A 91 -7.95 -4.89 6.99
N ALA A 92 -7.25 -5.14 8.11
CA ALA A 92 -7.62 -4.58 9.41
C ALA A 92 -7.65 -3.04 9.43
N ALA A 93 -6.67 -2.37 8.82
CA ALA A 93 -6.64 -0.92 8.72
C ALA A 93 -7.68 -0.40 7.71
N LEU A 94 -7.80 -1.06 6.56
CA LEU A 94 -8.78 -0.72 5.52
C LEU A 94 -10.22 -0.78 6.06
N ALA A 95 -10.52 -1.72 6.97
CA ALA A 95 -11.83 -1.84 7.59
C ALA A 95 -12.24 -0.64 8.43
N THR A 96 -11.28 0.12 8.96
CA THR A 96 -11.55 1.28 9.80
C THR A 96 -11.95 2.52 9.01
N LEU A 97 -11.57 2.60 7.73
CA LEU A 97 -11.85 3.76 6.89
C LEU A 97 -13.35 4.00 6.69
N PRO A 98 -13.81 5.26 6.56
CA PRO A 98 -15.17 5.58 6.15
C PRO A 98 -15.48 5.06 4.74
N ASP A 99 -16.76 5.05 4.37
CA ASP A 99 -17.18 4.38 3.14
C ASP A 99 -16.68 5.13 1.90
N PRO A 100 -16.04 4.45 0.93
CA PRO A 100 -15.69 5.08 -0.33
C PRO A 100 -16.92 5.62 -1.10
N ALA A 101 -18.11 5.03 -0.93
CA ALA A 101 -19.35 5.54 -1.51
C ALA A 101 -19.78 6.90 -0.92
N GLN A 102 -19.23 7.27 0.24
CA GLN A 102 -19.44 8.58 0.88
C GLN A 102 -18.36 9.61 0.50
N GLY A 103 -17.47 9.27 -0.44
CA GLY A 103 -16.45 10.19 -0.97
C GLY A 103 -15.05 10.00 -0.39
N THR A 104 -14.83 8.98 0.46
CA THR A 104 -13.52 8.65 1.03
C THR A 104 -12.52 8.24 -0.06
N ALA A 105 -11.30 8.79 -0.04
CA ALA A 105 -10.20 8.43 -0.93
C ALA A 105 -10.58 8.50 -2.43
N PRO A 106 -11.13 9.63 -2.93
CA PRO A 106 -11.69 9.72 -4.28
C PRO A 106 -10.63 9.65 -5.38
N ARG A 107 -9.35 9.84 -5.03
CA ARG A 107 -8.20 9.73 -5.94
C ARG A 107 -7.58 8.34 -5.97
N LEU A 108 -7.97 7.43 -5.07
CA LEU A 108 -7.39 6.10 -4.95
C LEU A 108 -7.83 5.22 -6.12
N ARG A 109 -6.89 4.90 -7.01
CA ARG A 109 -7.11 4.12 -8.24
C ARG A 109 -6.68 2.67 -8.09
N THR A 110 -5.61 2.41 -7.36
CA THR A 110 -5.15 1.06 -7.06
C THR A 110 -5.02 0.88 -5.56
N LEU A 111 -5.80 -0.06 -5.02
CA LEU A 111 -5.73 -0.49 -3.63
C LEU A 111 -5.15 -1.90 -3.58
N ILE A 112 -4.02 -2.05 -2.89
CA ILE A 112 -3.41 -3.33 -2.62
C ILE A 112 -3.76 -3.69 -1.18
N VAL A 113 -4.20 -4.92 -0.96
CA VAL A 113 -4.38 -5.51 0.38
C VAL A 113 -3.49 -6.73 0.49
N GLY A 114 -2.97 -6.99 1.69
CA GLY A 114 -2.04 -8.09 1.93
C GLY A 114 -1.73 -8.25 3.40
N ALA A 115 -0.78 -9.15 3.70
CA ALA A 115 -0.36 -9.56 5.06
C ALA A 115 -1.41 -10.31 5.90
N GLU A 116 -2.70 -10.21 5.58
CA GLU A 116 -3.80 -10.88 6.26
C GLU A 116 -4.88 -11.32 5.27
N ALA A 117 -5.80 -12.19 5.71
CA ALA A 117 -6.95 -12.57 4.90
C ALA A 117 -7.87 -11.37 4.65
N CYS A 118 -8.20 -11.09 3.38
CA CYS A 118 -9.16 -10.05 3.02
C CYS A 118 -10.60 -10.63 3.00
N PRO A 119 -11.51 -10.18 3.88
CA PRO A 119 -12.92 -10.57 3.84
C PRO A 119 -13.62 -10.09 2.56
N ALA A 120 -14.57 -10.88 2.05
CA ALA A 120 -15.34 -10.54 0.85
C ALA A 120 -16.07 -9.19 0.98
N GLY A 121 -16.62 -8.87 2.15
CA GLY A 121 -17.30 -7.59 2.37
C GLY A 121 -16.39 -6.36 2.22
N LEU A 122 -15.07 -6.50 2.47
CA LEU A 122 -14.13 -5.41 2.15
C LEU A 122 -13.90 -5.26 0.66
N VAL A 123 -13.90 -6.38 -0.08
CA VAL A 123 -13.82 -6.35 -1.55
C VAL A 123 -15.06 -5.69 -2.14
N ASP A 124 -16.25 -6.08 -1.69
CA ASP A 124 -17.52 -5.50 -2.16
C ASP A 124 -17.58 -3.98 -1.94
N ARG A 125 -17.04 -3.52 -0.81
CA ARG A 125 -16.98 -2.10 -0.45
C ARG A 125 -15.93 -1.32 -1.22
N TRP A 126 -14.73 -1.89 -1.40
CA TRP A 126 -13.58 -1.14 -1.90
C TRP A 126 -13.22 -1.39 -3.36
N ALA A 127 -13.63 -2.50 -3.98
CA ALA A 127 -13.33 -2.78 -5.39
C ALA A 127 -14.09 -1.89 -6.39
N PRO A 128 -15.37 -1.48 -6.16
CA PRO A 128 -16.09 -0.67 -7.14
C PRO A 128 -15.36 0.63 -7.51
N GLY A 129 -15.22 0.89 -8.81
CA GLY A 129 -14.61 2.12 -9.33
C GLY A 129 -13.09 2.19 -9.24
N ARG A 130 -12.40 1.12 -8.79
CA ARG A 130 -10.95 1.08 -8.67
C ARG A 130 -10.38 -0.31 -8.91
N ARG A 131 -9.06 -0.41 -9.06
CA ARG A 131 -8.33 -1.67 -9.10
C ARG A 131 -8.04 -2.11 -7.67
N MET A 132 -8.58 -3.25 -7.26
CA MET A 132 -8.25 -3.86 -5.97
C MET A 132 -7.47 -5.17 -6.18
N ILE A 133 -6.30 -5.29 -5.55
CA ILE A 133 -5.43 -6.46 -5.68
C ILE A 133 -5.14 -7.02 -4.30
N ASN A 134 -5.43 -8.31 -4.12
CA ASN A 134 -4.95 -9.07 -2.96
C ASN A 134 -3.58 -9.67 -3.30
N SER A 135 -2.56 -9.38 -2.51
CA SER A 135 -1.18 -9.78 -2.78
C SER A 135 -0.39 -10.21 -1.55
#